data_AF-A0A5D2Q818-F1
#
_entry.id   AF-A0A5D2Q818-F1
#
_cell.length_a   1.000
_cell.length_b   1.000
_cell.length_c   1.000
_cell.angle_alpha   90.00
_cell.angle_beta   90.00
_cell.angle_gamma   90.00
#
_symmetry.space_group_name_H-M   'P 1'
#
loop_
_entity.id
_entity.type
_entity.pdbx_description
1 polymer ?
#
loop_
_entity_poly.entity_id
_entity_poly.type
_entity_poly.pdbx_seq_one_letter_code
_entity_poly.pdbx_strand_id
1 'polypeptide(L)'
;MGFNSQILFYFFFFIASLDFIQETNASEYNESRLLMKGCNLFQGKWVFDPSYPFYLPSKCPFVDPEFDCHGRPDKQYLKYAWKPDACSLPRFNGASFLGKWRGKKIMFVGDSLSLNMWESLVCMIHASVPNSKTTYVRRDPLSFVNFEQYGVTLYVYRTPYFVDIVREKMGLY
;
A
#
# COMPACT_ATOMS: atom_id res chain seq x y z
N MET A 1 -7.82 38.51 -40.45
CA MET A 1 -7.81 37.41 -39.46
C MET A 1 -6.38 37.21 -39.01
N GLY A 2 -5.99 37.80 -37.88
CA GLY A 2 -4.61 37.77 -37.38
C GLY A 2 -4.39 36.58 -36.44
N PHE A 3 -3.52 35.65 -36.80
CA PHE A 3 -3.10 34.55 -35.94
C PHE A 3 -2.19 35.09 -34.83
N ASN A 4 -2.60 34.92 -33.57
CA ASN A 4 -1.89 35.48 -32.43
C ASN A 4 -0.68 34.59 -32.07
N SER A 5 0.50 34.98 -32.55
CA SER A 5 1.76 34.22 -32.43
C SER A 5 2.16 33.87 -30.99
N GLN A 6 1.65 34.60 -29.98
CA GLN A 6 1.92 34.29 -28.58
C GLN A 6 1.27 32.98 -28.13
N ILE A 7 0.10 32.64 -28.67
CA ILE A 7 -0.63 31.41 -28.31
C ILE A 7 0.15 30.16 -28.74
N LEU A 8 0.73 30.19 -29.94
CA LEU A 8 1.56 29.10 -30.44
C LEU A 8 2.82 28.92 -29.60
N PHE A 9 3.40 30.02 -29.10
CA PHE A 9 4.57 29.97 -28.23
C PHE A 9 4.23 29.33 -26.88
N TYR A 10 3.15 29.76 -26.21
CA TYR A 10 2.72 29.14 -24.94
C TYR A 10 2.34 27.67 -25.11
N PHE A 11 1.71 27.31 -26.23
CA PHE A 11 1.37 25.93 -26.53
C PHE A 11 2.62 25.06 -26.75
N PHE A 12 3.63 25.59 -27.44
CA PHE A 12 4.90 24.90 -27.66
C PHE A 12 5.69 24.72 -26.35
N PHE A 13 5.72 25.74 -25.49
CA PHE A 13 6.32 25.64 -24.15
C PHE A 13 5.57 24.64 -23.26
N PHE A 14 4.25 24.57 -23.36
CA PHE A 14 3.44 23.61 -22.61
C PHE A 14 3.71 22.16 -23.06
N ILE A 15 3.76 21.90 -24.37
CA ILE A 15 4.11 20.57 -24.92
C ILE A 15 5.54 20.20 -24.52
N ALA A 16 6.51 21.10 -24.71
CA ALA A 16 7.91 20.83 -24.33
C ALA A 16 8.06 20.54 -22.82
N SER A 17 7.26 21.18 -21.97
CA SER A 17 7.25 20.89 -20.54
C SER A 17 6.62 19.55 -20.20
N LEU A 18 5.58 19.12 -20.94
CA LEU A 18 4.98 17.79 -20.78
C LEU A 18 5.94 16.68 -21.24
N ASP A 19 6.61 16.87 -22.37
CA ASP A 19 7.58 15.90 -22.89
C ASP A 19 8.78 15.76 -21.93
N PHE A 20 9.24 16.88 -21.34
CA PHE A 20 10.32 16.87 -20.35
C PHE A 20 9.93 16.15 -19.04
N ILE A 21 8.68 16.26 -18.58
CA ILE A 21 8.17 15.51 -17.42
C ILE A 21 8.14 14.00 -17.70
N GLN A 22 7.95 13.58 -18.96
CA GLN A 22 7.88 12.17 -19.31
C GLN A 22 9.26 11.50 -19.34
N GLU A 23 10.31 12.23 -19.73
CA GLU A 23 11.70 11.73 -19.71
C GLU A 23 12.25 11.55 -18.30
N THR A 24 12.00 12.48 -17.37
CA THR A 24 12.49 12.37 -15.98
C THR A 24 11.89 11.16 -15.24
N ASN A 25 10.59 10.90 -15.46
CA ASN A 25 9.91 9.74 -14.87
C ASN A 25 10.43 8.41 -15.46
N ALA A 26 10.76 8.39 -16.75
CA ALA A 26 11.28 7.19 -17.41
C ALA A 26 12.73 6.88 -16.99
N SER A 27 13.57 7.90 -16.77
CA SER A 27 14.96 7.71 -16.33
C SER A 27 15.05 7.20 -14.89
N GLU A 28 14.29 7.78 -13.95
CA GLU A 28 14.24 7.33 -12.55
C GLU A 28 13.66 5.91 -12.42
N TYR A 29 12.63 5.59 -13.23
CA TYR A 29 12.05 4.26 -13.29
C TYR A 29 13.02 3.21 -13.86
N ASN A 30 13.80 3.54 -14.89
CA ASN A 30 14.75 2.60 -15.48
C ASN A 30 15.98 2.38 -14.60
N GLU A 31 16.47 3.41 -13.90
CA GLU A 31 17.60 3.31 -12.97
C GLU A 31 17.24 2.49 -11.72
N SER A 32 16.07 2.73 -11.12
CA SER A 32 15.56 1.93 -9.99
C SER A 32 15.34 0.46 -10.39
N ARG A 33 14.88 0.20 -11.61
CA ARG A 33 14.66 -1.16 -12.13
C ARG A 33 15.97 -1.90 -12.44
N LEU A 34 17.03 -1.18 -12.83
CA LEU A 34 18.38 -1.72 -13.01
C LEU A 34 19.05 -2.03 -11.68
N LEU A 35 18.92 -1.15 -10.68
CA LEU A 35 19.37 -1.38 -9.29
C LEU A 35 18.70 -2.60 -8.64
N MET A 36 17.44 -2.86 -8.98
CA MET A 36 16.68 -3.96 -8.38
C MET A 36 17.06 -5.36 -8.93
N LYS A 37 17.75 -5.46 -10.08
CA LYS A 37 18.15 -6.75 -10.67
C LYS A 37 19.22 -7.52 -9.87
N GLY A 38 19.85 -6.88 -8.88
CA GLY A 38 20.78 -7.51 -7.93
C GLY A 38 20.44 -7.25 -6.46
N CYS A 39 19.28 -6.67 -6.18
CA CYS A 39 18.92 -6.32 -4.81
C CYS A 39 18.12 -7.43 -4.12
N ASN A 40 18.77 -8.11 -3.16
CA ASN A 40 18.07 -9.04 -2.29
C ASN A 40 17.29 -8.26 -1.21
N LEU A 41 15.97 -8.15 -1.36
CA LEU A 41 15.10 -7.44 -0.43
C LEU A 41 15.03 -8.07 0.98
N PHE A 42 15.47 -9.32 1.13
CA PHE A 42 15.43 -10.07 2.38
C PHE A 42 16.76 -9.98 3.16
N GLN A 43 17.78 -9.32 2.61
CA GLN A 43 19.07 -9.08 3.26
C GLN A 43 19.24 -7.58 3.51
N GLY A 44 19.45 -7.22 4.78
CA GLY A 44 19.46 -5.85 5.22
C GLY A 44 19.44 -5.73 6.72
N LYS A 45 19.06 -4.54 7.18
CA LYS A 45 18.96 -4.23 8.62
C LYS A 45 17.81 -3.29 8.90
N TRP A 46 17.33 -3.36 10.13
CA TRP A 46 16.42 -2.36 10.68
C TRP A 46 17.18 -1.08 11.00
N VAL A 47 16.67 0.05 10.51
CA VAL A 47 17.21 1.37 10.77
C VAL A 47 16.14 2.26 11.41
N PHE A 48 16.56 3.17 12.28
CA PHE A 48 15.66 4.17 12.84
C PHE A 48 15.35 5.23 11.78
N ASP A 49 14.06 5.47 11.52
CA ASP A 49 13.55 6.48 10.61
C ASP A 49 12.48 7.35 11.33
N PRO A 50 12.77 8.64 11.58
CA PRO A 50 11.84 9.52 12.29
C PRO A 50 10.52 9.76 11.52
N SER A 51 10.52 9.55 10.20
CA SER A 51 9.37 9.78 9.32
C SER A 51 8.31 8.68 9.37
N TYR A 52 8.59 7.53 10.00
CA TYR A 52 7.62 6.48 10.26
C TYR A 52 6.75 6.82 11.49
N PRO A 53 5.58 6.19 11.69
CA PRO A 53 4.96 5.17 10.86
C PRO A 53 4.20 5.76 9.65
N PHE A 54 3.84 4.91 8.68
CA PHE A 54 3.00 5.31 7.53
C PHE A 54 1.56 5.63 7.90
N TYR A 55 1.07 5.07 9.02
CA TYR A 55 -0.26 5.34 9.56
C TYR A 55 -0.19 5.23 11.08
N LEU A 56 -1.13 5.90 11.74
CA LEU A 56 -1.37 5.69 13.16
C LEU A 56 -2.47 4.64 13.30
N PRO A 57 -2.26 3.53 14.04
CA PRO A 57 -3.29 2.51 14.24
C PRO A 57 -4.63 3.10 14.72
N SER A 58 -4.58 4.09 15.62
CA SER A 58 -5.76 4.82 16.13
C SER A 58 -6.66 5.46 15.09
N LYS A 59 -6.08 5.79 13.94
CA LYS A 59 -6.78 6.51 12.88
C LYS A 59 -7.27 5.59 11.78
N CYS A 60 -6.98 4.29 11.87
CA CYS A 60 -7.39 3.33 10.86
C CYS A 60 -8.65 2.57 11.31
N PRO A 61 -9.79 2.71 10.61
CA PRO A 61 -11.04 2.05 11.01
C PRO A 61 -11.10 0.54 10.68
N PHE A 62 -10.02 -0.02 10.10
CA PHE A 62 -9.99 -1.40 9.61
C PHE A 62 -9.17 -2.35 10.50
N VAL A 63 -8.39 -1.81 11.45
CA VAL A 63 -7.53 -2.59 12.34
C VAL A 63 -8.37 -3.21 13.45
N ASP A 64 -8.15 -4.48 13.74
CA ASP A 64 -8.73 -5.12 14.92
C ASP A 64 -8.16 -4.53 16.22
N PRO A 65 -9.00 -4.32 17.26
CA PRO A 65 -8.53 -3.82 18.57
C PRO A 65 -7.35 -4.61 19.14
N GLU A 66 -7.27 -5.91 18.86
CA GLU A 66 -6.20 -6.81 19.28
C GLU A 66 -4.83 -6.43 18.70
N PHE A 67 -4.79 -5.78 17.53
CA PHE A 67 -3.56 -5.28 16.93
C PHE A 67 -3.28 -3.81 17.30
N ASP A 68 -4.18 -3.18 18.05
CA ASP A 68 -4.07 -1.77 18.40
C ASP A 68 -3.35 -1.53 19.73
N CYS A 69 -2.04 -1.35 19.66
CA CYS A 69 -1.16 -1.18 20.83
C CYS A 69 -1.18 0.25 21.43
N HIS A 70 -2.31 0.97 21.46
CA HIS A 70 -2.36 2.34 22.02
C HIS A 70 -1.89 2.42 23.47
N GLY A 71 -2.28 1.45 24.29
CA GLY A 71 -1.93 1.41 25.72
C GLY A 71 -0.44 1.19 26.00
N ARG A 72 0.36 0.85 24.97
CA ARG A 72 1.80 0.62 25.13
C ARG A 72 2.55 1.95 25.27
N PRO A 73 3.34 2.18 26.34
CA PRO A 73 4.01 3.46 26.59
C PRO A 73 5.20 3.71 25.65
N ASP A 74 5.97 2.67 25.31
CA ASP A 74 7.08 2.80 24.38
C ASP A 74 6.58 2.86 22.93
N LYS A 75 6.96 3.91 22.19
CA LYS A 75 6.56 4.12 20.78
C LYS A 75 7.71 3.99 19.78
N GLN A 76 8.92 3.68 20.24
CA GLN A 76 10.11 3.60 19.38
C GLN A 76 10.02 2.46 18.36
N TYR A 77 9.29 1.39 18.67
CA TYR A 77 9.07 0.28 17.73
C TYR A 77 8.39 0.72 16.42
N LEU A 78 7.60 1.80 16.45
CA LEU A 78 6.96 2.37 15.26
C LEU A 78 7.92 3.12 14.34
N LYS A 79 9.16 3.36 14.77
CA LYS A 79 10.15 4.19 14.07
C LYS A 79 11.19 3.37 13.31
N TYR A 80 11.03 2.06 13.22
CA TYR A 80 11.98 1.21 12.50
C TYR A 80 11.51 0.96 11.06
N ALA A 81 12.43 1.15 10.13
CA ALA A 81 12.26 0.84 8.71
C ALA A 81 13.26 -0.25 8.30
N TRP A 82 12.82 -1.18 7.46
CA TRP A 82 13.71 -2.18 6.87
C TRP A 82 14.49 -1.57 5.71
N LYS A 83 15.82 -1.65 5.75
CA LYS A 83 16.71 -1.15 4.70
C LYS A 83 17.52 -2.31 4.11
N PRO A 84 17.24 -2.73 2.86
CA PRO A 84 18.09 -3.70 2.17
C PRO A 84 19.54 -3.19 2.03
N ASP A 85 20.51 -4.11 2.03
CA ASP A 85 21.93 -3.73 1.97
C ASP A 85 22.34 -3.22 0.58
N ALA A 86 21.80 -3.84 -0.46
CA ALA A 86 22.21 -3.61 -1.84
C ALA A 86 21.39 -2.51 -2.56
N CYS A 87 20.29 -2.04 -1.97
CA CYS A 87 19.47 -0.99 -2.59
C CYS A 87 18.60 -0.24 -1.59
N SER A 88 18.09 0.91 -2.03
CA SER A 88 17.09 1.69 -1.29
C SER A 88 15.69 1.38 -1.79
N LEU A 89 14.77 1.11 -0.87
CA LEU A 89 13.36 0.96 -1.19
C LEU A 89 12.70 2.33 -1.40
N PRO A 90 11.88 2.52 -2.45
CA PRO A 90 11.11 3.74 -2.60
C PRO A 90 10.10 3.86 -1.44
N ARG A 91 9.86 5.09 -0.99
CA ARG A 91 8.87 5.34 0.05
C ARG A 91 7.48 4.96 -0.45
N PHE A 92 6.70 4.27 0.39
CA PHE A 92 5.34 3.89 0.03
C PHE A 92 4.46 5.12 -0.23
N ASN A 93 3.69 5.07 -1.32
CA ASN A 93 2.69 6.07 -1.68
C ASN A 93 1.38 5.37 -2.06
N GLY A 94 0.36 5.49 -1.22
CA GLY A 94 -0.91 4.78 -1.44
C GLY A 94 -1.68 5.25 -2.67
N ALA A 95 -1.59 6.54 -3.05
CA ALA A 95 -2.24 7.04 -4.27
C ALA A 95 -1.63 6.44 -5.53
N SER A 96 -0.29 6.34 -5.57
CA SER A 96 0.44 5.69 -6.67
C SER A 96 0.14 4.20 -6.74
N PHE A 97 0.07 3.53 -5.58
CA PHE A 97 -0.36 2.13 -5.49
C PHE A 97 -1.77 1.94 -6.08
N LEU A 98 -2.75 2.72 -5.61
CA LEU A 98 -4.13 2.64 -6.09
C LEU A 98 -4.25 3.00 -7.58
N GLY A 99 -3.47 3.96 -8.06
CA GLY A 99 -3.39 4.29 -9.49
C GLY A 99 -2.90 3.12 -10.34
N LYS A 100 -1.83 2.44 -9.89
CA LYS A 100 -1.26 1.26 -10.58
C LYS A 100 -2.20 0.06 -10.56
N TRP A 101 -2.97 -0.13 -9.50
CA TRP A 101 -3.89 -1.26 -9.32
C TRP A 101 -5.33 -0.96 -9.72
N ARG A 102 -5.61 0.21 -10.33
CA ARG A 102 -6.96 0.66 -10.70
C ARG A 102 -7.80 -0.44 -11.38
N GLY A 103 -9.01 -0.64 -10.89
CA GLY A 103 -9.95 -1.65 -11.40
C GLY A 103 -9.59 -3.11 -11.07
N LYS A 104 -8.55 -3.36 -10.27
CA LYS A 104 -8.10 -4.72 -9.91
C LYS A 104 -8.51 -5.10 -8.50
N LYS A 105 -8.47 -6.40 -8.25
CA LYS A 105 -8.73 -7.01 -6.95
C LYS A 105 -7.46 -7.71 -6.46
N ILE A 106 -7.14 -7.55 -5.19
CA ILE A 106 -6.00 -8.18 -4.51
C ILE A 106 -6.58 -9.02 -3.38
N MET A 107 -6.11 -10.24 -3.17
CA MET A 107 -6.61 -11.13 -2.12
C MET A 107 -5.46 -11.70 -1.30
N PHE A 108 -5.55 -11.55 0.01
CA PHE A 108 -4.73 -12.23 0.99
C PHE A 108 -5.43 -13.52 1.41
N VAL A 109 -4.71 -14.63 1.47
CA VAL A 109 -5.26 -15.94 1.78
C VAL A 109 -4.37 -16.56 2.84
N GLY A 110 -4.95 -16.94 3.98
CA GLY A 110 -4.20 -17.62 5.04
C GLY A 110 -4.79 -17.42 6.43
N ASP A 111 -3.90 -17.35 7.41
CA ASP A 111 -4.21 -17.31 8.84
C ASP A 111 -4.24 -15.86 9.40
N SER A 112 -4.01 -15.72 10.70
CA SER A 112 -3.92 -14.43 11.39
C SER A 112 -2.78 -13.55 10.92
N LEU A 113 -1.67 -14.10 10.40
CA LEU A 113 -0.57 -13.30 9.84
C LEU A 113 -0.99 -12.66 8.52
N SER A 114 -1.72 -13.40 7.69
CA SER A 114 -2.29 -12.87 6.44
C SER A 114 -3.31 -11.76 6.70
N LEU A 115 -4.12 -11.90 7.76
CA LEU A 115 -5.02 -10.84 8.23
C LEU A 115 -4.24 -9.59 8.66
N ASN A 116 -3.19 -9.75 9.47
CA ASN A 116 -2.35 -8.64 9.92
C ASN A 116 -1.70 -7.89 8.73
N MET A 117 -1.15 -8.62 7.75
CA MET A 117 -0.60 -8.04 6.53
C MET A 117 -1.65 -7.26 5.71
N TRP A 118 -2.86 -7.81 5.59
CA TRP A 118 -3.97 -7.15 4.90
C TRP A 118 -4.40 -5.86 5.61
N GLU A 119 -4.61 -5.88 6.93
CA GLU A 119 -5.00 -4.70 7.72
C GLU A 119 -3.93 -3.60 7.61
N SER A 120 -2.64 -3.97 7.75
CA SER A 120 -1.52 -3.04 7.61
C SER A 120 -1.51 -2.33 6.26
N LEU A 121 -1.61 -3.10 5.15
CA LEU A 121 -1.62 -2.52 3.81
C LEU A 121 -2.83 -1.60 3.59
N VAL A 122 -4.04 -2.03 3.99
CA VAL A 122 -5.25 -1.23 3.85
C VAL A 122 -5.12 0.09 4.62
N CYS A 123 -4.58 0.07 5.83
CA CYS A 123 -4.36 1.27 6.63
C CYS A 123 -3.31 2.22 6.04
N MET A 124 -2.21 1.68 5.50
CA MET A 124 -1.21 2.48 4.79
C MET A 124 -1.82 3.21 3.59
N ILE A 125 -2.67 2.51 2.83
CA ILE A 125 -3.38 3.10 1.69
C ILE A 125 -4.36 4.16 2.19
N HIS A 126 -5.21 3.84 3.16
CA HIS A 126 -6.21 4.77 3.69
C HIS A 126 -5.59 6.05 4.24
N ALA A 127 -4.49 5.95 4.99
CA ALA A 127 -3.75 7.11 5.49
C ALA A 127 -3.16 7.98 4.37
N SER A 128 -2.81 7.38 3.22
CA SER A 128 -2.31 8.11 2.04
C SER A 128 -3.42 8.80 1.23
N VAL A 129 -4.67 8.34 1.34
CA VAL A 129 -5.83 8.89 0.62
C VAL A 129 -7.04 9.09 1.55
N PRO A 130 -6.92 9.95 2.59
CA PRO A 130 -7.91 10.04 3.67
C PRO A 130 -9.31 10.46 3.20
N ASN A 131 -9.40 11.16 2.06
CA ASN A 131 -10.67 11.63 1.50
C ASN A 131 -11.29 10.65 0.49
N SER A 132 -10.62 9.52 0.20
CA SER A 132 -11.18 8.50 -0.70
C SER A 132 -12.29 7.75 0.00
N LYS A 133 -13.46 7.68 -0.62
CA LYS A 133 -14.56 6.85 -0.13
C LYS A 133 -14.18 5.38 -0.13
N THR A 134 -14.45 4.70 0.98
CA THR A 134 -14.18 3.27 1.15
C THR A 134 -15.42 2.51 1.58
N THR A 135 -15.69 1.36 0.95
CA THR A 135 -16.64 0.37 1.48
C THR A 135 -15.87 -0.69 2.25
N TYR A 136 -16.30 -1.03 3.47
CA TYR A 136 -15.69 -2.08 4.29
C TYR A 136 -16.74 -3.09 4.71
N VAL A 137 -16.45 -4.37 4.50
CA VAL A 137 -17.27 -5.48 4.97
C VAL A 137 -16.36 -6.47 5.70
N ARG A 138 -16.69 -6.71 6.98
CA ARG A 138 -16.04 -7.74 7.80
C ARG A 138 -16.97 -8.95 7.94
N ARG A 139 -16.57 -10.08 7.36
CA ARG A 139 -17.26 -11.37 7.46
C ARG A 139 -16.21 -12.49 7.50
N ASP A 140 -16.51 -13.54 8.25
CA ASP A 140 -15.72 -14.77 8.23
C ASP A 140 -16.37 -15.74 7.22
N PRO A 141 -15.62 -16.35 6.27
CA PRO A 141 -14.17 -16.29 6.12
C PRO A 141 -13.66 -15.13 5.25
N LEU A 142 -14.54 -14.41 4.54
CA LEU A 142 -14.14 -13.40 3.53
C LEU A 142 -14.50 -11.97 3.96
N SER A 143 -13.47 -11.14 4.17
CA SER A 143 -13.60 -9.70 4.42
C SER A 143 -12.96 -8.88 3.30
N PHE A 144 -13.39 -7.63 3.11
CA PHE A 144 -12.80 -6.75 2.10
C PHE A 144 -12.94 -5.25 2.39
N VAL A 145 -12.02 -4.47 1.82
CA VAL A 145 -12.10 -3.01 1.70
C VAL A 145 -12.00 -2.61 0.23
N ASN A 146 -12.93 -1.79 -0.23
CA ASN A 146 -12.98 -1.27 -1.59
C ASN A 146 -12.72 0.25 -1.60
N PHE A 147 -11.69 0.68 -2.31
CA PHE A 147 -11.38 2.10 -2.56
C PHE A 147 -12.16 2.55 -3.82
N GLU A 148 -13.36 3.10 -3.60
CA GLU A 148 -14.38 3.27 -4.65
C GLU A 148 -13.89 4.12 -5.83
N GLN A 149 -13.21 5.24 -5.57
CA GLN A 149 -12.69 6.14 -6.60
C GLN A 149 -11.66 5.47 -7.53
N TYR A 150 -11.00 4.41 -7.06
CA TYR A 150 -9.99 3.69 -7.79
C TYR A 150 -10.50 2.33 -8.32
N GLY A 151 -11.67 1.88 -7.86
CA GLY A 151 -12.17 0.55 -8.16
C GLY A 151 -11.19 -0.56 -7.73
N VAL A 152 -10.43 -0.32 -6.65
CA VAL A 152 -9.46 -1.29 -6.12
C VAL A 152 -10.03 -1.93 -4.87
N THR A 153 -10.14 -3.26 -4.88
CA THR A 153 -10.63 -4.00 -3.72
C THR A 153 -9.55 -4.92 -3.16
N LEU A 154 -9.30 -4.81 -1.86
CA LEU A 154 -8.42 -5.71 -1.12
C LEU A 154 -9.28 -6.67 -0.29
N TYR A 155 -9.16 -7.96 -0.55
CA TYR A 155 -9.82 -9.04 0.16
C TYR A 155 -8.86 -9.72 1.13
N VAL A 156 -9.40 -10.29 2.20
CA VAL A 156 -8.75 -11.30 3.03
C VAL A 156 -9.70 -12.50 3.16
N TYR A 157 -9.19 -13.69 2.83
CA TYR A 157 -9.87 -14.97 2.98
C TYR A 157 -9.17 -15.79 4.06
N ARG A 158 -9.85 -16.02 5.17
CA ARG A 158 -9.32 -16.74 6.32
C ARG A 158 -9.41 -18.25 6.10
N THR A 159 -8.26 -18.86 5.86
CA THR A 159 -8.08 -20.31 5.77
C THR A 159 -6.76 -20.68 6.45
N PRO A 160 -6.78 -21.00 7.76
CA PRO A 160 -5.55 -21.19 8.53
C PRO A 160 -4.62 -22.26 7.97
N TYR A 161 -5.18 -23.26 7.28
CA TYR A 161 -4.44 -24.42 6.77
C TYR A 161 -4.51 -24.57 5.25
N PHE A 162 -5.13 -23.62 4.53
CA PHE A 162 -5.36 -23.68 3.08
C PHE A 162 -6.20 -24.87 2.58
N VAL A 163 -6.70 -25.70 3.49
CA VAL A 163 -7.58 -26.85 3.20
C VAL A 163 -8.93 -26.65 3.87
N ASP A 164 -9.93 -27.39 3.40
CA ASP A 164 -11.25 -27.40 4.01
C ASP A 164 -11.19 -28.00 5.41
N ILE A 165 -11.63 -27.22 6.39
CA ILE A 165 -11.71 -27.66 7.78
C ILE A 165 -13.12 -28.15 8.02
N VAL A 166 -13.27 -29.46 8.20
CA VAL A 166 -14.53 -30.04 8.70
C VAL A 166 -14.60 -29.76 10.21
N ARG A 167 -15.54 -28.92 10.62
CA ARG A 167 -15.84 -28.72 12.04
C ARG A 167 -16.77 -29.83 12.51
N GLU A 168 -16.19 -30.87 13.08
CA GLU A 168 -16.96 -31.91 13.76
C GLU A 168 -17.41 -31.40 15.15
N LYS A 169 -18.66 -31.65 15.52
CA LYS A 169 -19.10 -31.51 16.91
C LYS A 169 -18.54 -32.71 17.68
N MET A 170 -17.41 -32.58 18.34
CA MET A 170 -16.87 -33.67 19.16
C MET A 170 -16.93 -33.35 20.66
N GLY A 171 -17.76 -34.14 21.37
CA GLY A 171 -17.55 -34.54 22.76
C GLY A 171 -18.22 -33.72 23.85
N LEU A 172 -19.51 -33.95 24.11
CA LEU A 172 -20.04 -33.84 25.48
C LEU A 172 -19.49 -35.02 26.27
N TYR A 173 -18.49 -34.78 27.12
CA TYR A 173 -18.25 -35.60 28.31
C TYR A 173 -18.44 -34.70 29.52
#